data_AF-A0AAU5XIG8-F1
#
_entry.id   AF-A0AAU5XIG8-F1
#
_cell.length_a   1.000
_cell.length_b   1.000
_cell.length_c   1.000
_cell.angle_alpha   90.00
_cell.angle_beta   90.00
_cell.angle_gamma   90.00
#
_symmetry.space_group_name_H-M   'P 1'
#
loop_
_entity.id
_entity.type
_entity.pdbx_description
1 polymer ?
#
loop_
_entity_poly.entity_id
_entity_poly.type
_entity_poly.pdbx_seq_one_letter_code
_entity_poly.pdbx_strand_id
1 'polypeptide(L)'
;MPPLPTRLRPIAVSLTATAAAVLALGTSALTGTASAASLPCDIYAAGGTPCVAAHSTTRALYASYNGPLYQVRRSSDNATRDIGVLSAGGVANAATQDSFCSGTSCVITIIYDQSGRGNNLTQAPGGGAAGGPDNLANATAAPTTVGGQKAYGVYVAPGTGYRNDHTSGIATGDAAEGMYAIFDGTHYNGGCCFDYGNAETSNNDTGNGHMEAIYFGNIRVWGYGTGNGPWIMADLENGLFSGVNAGYNANDPTVNHRYTTAIIKGQPNHWAIRGGNAQSGGLSTFYDGVRPNVSGYNPMHKEGAIILGIGGDNSKGSAGTFYEGVMTSGYPTDATENAVQANITSAGYGQGGGTGGSYPSGYHQLVVGNNGLCLDVFGNTSTAGAAIDQWSCNGQSNQQFQFLPGSNGYGELQAQNSGQVVAVAGGSTSQGVPDIVQQARNGAASSMWRPVAQSDGSWAFQNQNSGLCLDVYGAGNNAGQQLDQWPCKNAAGNNQDFTPR
;
A
#
# COMPACT_ATOMS: atom_id res chain seq x y z
N MET A 1 83.47 40.29 40.75
CA MET A 1 82.22 41.02 40.42
C MET A 1 81.77 40.59 39.03
N PRO A 2 80.51 40.22 38.76
CA PRO A 2 79.47 39.55 39.54
C PRO A 2 79.23 38.08 39.04
N PRO A 3 78.25 37.33 39.60
CA PRO A 3 78.21 35.85 39.57
C PRO A 3 76.94 35.18 38.96
N LEU A 4 76.97 33.83 38.91
CA LEU A 4 75.88 32.85 39.22
C LEU A 4 74.79 32.52 38.13
N PRO A 5 74.10 31.35 38.14
CA PRO A 5 74.63 30.02 37.76
C PRO A 5 73.63 29.03 37.06
N THR A 6 74.17 27.88 36.59
CA THR A 6 73.69 26.45 36.66
C THR A 6 72.23 26.06 36.30
N ARG A 7 71.98 24.93 35.63
CA ARG A 7 72.22 23.57 36.15
C ARG A 7 72.34 22.47 35.09
N LEU A 8 73.03 21.42 35.55
CA LEU A 8 73.58 20.27 34.85
C LEU A 8 72.53 19.19 34.49
N ARG A 9 72.84 18.45 33.41
CA ARG A 9 72.42 17.04 33.19
C ARG A 9 73.31 16.12 34.04
N PRO A 10 72.87 14.91 34.44
CA PRO A 10 73.34 13.74 33.66
C PRO A 10 72.44 12.48 33.65
N ILE A 11 72.64 11.71 32.58
CA ILE A 11 72.77 10.23 32.45
C ILE A 11 71.62 9.34 32.94
N ALA A 12 71.10 8.52 32.02
CA ALA A 12 70.68 7.16 32.36
C ALA A 12 70.94 6.22 31.17
N VAL A 13 71.72 5.18 31.46
CA VAL A 13 72.07 4.03 30.64
C VAL A 13 70.90 3.04 30.63
N SER A 14 70.75 2.37 29.49
CA SER A 14 69.84 1.29 29.15
C SER A 14 69.86 0.10 30.11
N LEU A 15 68.68 -0.46 30.42
CA LEU A 15 68.49 -1.89 30.67
C LEU A 15 67.09 -2.32 30.21
N THR A 16 67.04 -3.30 29.32
CA THR A 16 65.84 -3.98 28.82
C THR A 16 65.28 -4.94 29.85
N ALA A 17 63.96 -4.89 30.09
CA ALA A 17 63.19 -5.98 30.69
C ALA A 17 61.81 -6.05 30.01
N THR A 18 61.56 -7.18 29.35
CA THR A 18 60.27 -7.56 28.77
C THR A 18 59.27 -7.90 29.87
N ALA A 19 58.11 -7.23 29.88
CA ALA A 19 56.93 -7.63 30.63
C ALA A 19 55.73 -7.70 29.66
N ALA A 20 55.09 -8.86 29.61
CA ALA A 20 53.90 -9.12 28.82
C ALA A 20 52.70 -8.36 29.41
N ALA A 21 52.05 -7.52 28.60
CA ALA A 21 50.81 -6.84 28.95
C ALA A 21 49.62 -7.62 28.38
N VAL A 22 48.75 -8.09 29.26
CA VAL A 22 47.43 -8.66 28.95
C VAL A 22 46.52 -7.53 28.49
N LEU A 23 46.05 -7.58 27.24
CA LEU A 23 45.13 -6.62 26.65
C LEU A 23 43.69 -6.99 27.05
N ALA A 24 43.13 -6.26 28.02
CA ALA A 24 41.69 -6.30 28.29
C ALA A 24 40.99 -5.36 27.30
N LEU A 25 40.39 -5.92 26.26
CA LEU A 25 39.52 -5.19 25.33
C LEU A 25 38.15 -4.98 26.00
N GLY A 26 37.89 -3.77 26.46
CA GLY A 26 36.54 -3.33 26.83
C GLY A 26 35.71 -3.13 25.57
N THR A 27 34.67 -3.95 25.39
CA THR A 27 33.66 -3.77 24.35
C THR A 27 32.67 -2.70 24.80
N SER A 28 32.83 -1.49 24.31
CA SER A 28 31.79 -0.46 24.34
C SER A 28 30.64 -0.92 23.44
N ALA A 29 29.54 -1.38 24.04
CA ALA A 29 28.31 -1.63 23.32
C ALA A 29 27.75 -0.28 22.83
N LEU A 30 27.96 0.03 21.56
CA LEU A 30 27.17 1.02 20.85
C LEU A 30 25.77 0.43 20.71
N THR A 31 24.85 0.85 21.58
CA THR A 31 23.42 0.71 21.34
C THR A 31 23.11 1.56 20.11
N GLY A 32 23.21 0.96 18.93
CA GLY A 32 22.64 1.54 17.72
C GLY A 32 21.15 1.63 17.93
N THR A 33 20.65 2.84 18.18
CA THR A 33 19.25 3.15 17.94
C THR A 33 18.99 2.80 16.48
N ALA A 34 18.15 1.80 16.21
CA ALA A 34 17.68 1.55 14.86
C ALA A 34 17.11 2.88 14.34
N SER A 35 17.73 3.45 13.31
CA SER A 35 17.16 4.60 12.62
C SER A 35 15.77 4.17 12.19
N ALA A 36 14.72 4.88 12.64
CA ALA A 36 13.39 4.70 12.07
C ALA A 36 13.52 4.85 10.55
N ALA A 37 12.96 3.91 9.78
CA ALA A 37 13.03 3.98 8.33
C ALA A 37 12.35 5.27 7.86
N SER A 38 13.02 6.06 7.01
CA SER A 38 12.45 7.27 6.41
C SER A 38 11.14 6.96 5.69
N LEU A 39 10.09 7.74 5.97
CA LEU A 39 8.78 7.65 5.32
C LEU A 39 8.66 8.68 4.19
N PRO A 40 7.59 8.65 3.37
CA PRO A 40 7.51 9.45 2.15
C PRO A 40 7.86 10.93 2.33
N CYS A 41 7.35 11.59 3.38
CA CYS A 41 7.64 13.00 3.59
C CYS A 41 9.04 13.28 4.14
N ASP A 42 9.66 12.34 4.86
CA ASP A 42 11.08 12.45 5.22
C ASP A 42 11.96 12.37 3.97
N ILE A 43 11.61 11.50 3.03
CA ILE A 43 12.31 11.32 1.75
C ILE A 43 12.16 12.57 0.89
N TYR A 44 10.95 13.12 0.78
CA TYR A 44 10.69 14.38 0.07
C TYR A 44 11.47 15.56 0.67
N ALA A 45 11.50 15.68 2.00
CA ALA A 45 12.28 16.69 2.68
C ALA A 45 13.79 16.55 2.42
N ALA A 46 14.33 15.32 2.49
CA ALA A 46 15.72 15.02 2.16
C ALA A 46 16.05 15.33 0.68
N GLY A 47 15.07 15.18 -0.22
CA GLY A 47 15.16 15.54 -1.63
C GLY A 47 15.01 17.04 -1.93
N GLY A 48 14.84 17.89 -0.92
CA GLY A 48 14.71 19.35 -1.09
C GLY A 48 13.31 19.82 -1.50
N THR A 49 12.32 18.94 -1.53
CA THR A 49 10.94 19.27 -1.91
C THR A 49 9.96 18.78 -0.84
N PRO A 50 9.94 19.42 0.35
CA PRO A 50 9.22 18.92 1.51
C PRO A 50 7.71 18.88 1.28
N CYS A 51 7.05 17.92 1.93
CA CYS A 51 5.59 17.89 1.97
C CYS A 51 5.03 19.17 2.60
N VAL A 52 4.00 19.72 1.96
CA VAL A 52 3.16 20.82 2.46
C VAL A 52 1.75 20.36 2.80
N ALA A 53 1.35 19.17 2.36
CA ALA A 53 0.21 18.44 2.91
C ALA A 53 0.48 16.94 2.83
N ALA A 54 0.05 16.17 3.83
CA ALA A 54 0.27 14.73 3.89
C ALA A 54 -0.95 14.01 4.47
N HIS A 55 -1.68 13.29 3.64
CA HIS A 55 -2.97 12.68 3.95
C HIS A 55 -2.91 11.16 3.82
N SER A 56 -3.36 10.44 4.84
CA SER A 56 -3.54 9.00 4.77
C SER A 56 -4.48 8.53 5.87
N THR A 57 -5.34 7.57 5.55
CA THR A 57 -6.13 6.84 6.55
C THR A 57 -5.51 5.48 6.90
N THR A 58 -4.39 5.12 6.26
CA THR A 58 -3.77 3.81 6.39
C THR A 58 -2.50 3.82 7.22
N ARG A 59 -1.64 4.82 7.11
CA ARG A 59 -0.36 4.89 7.85
C ARG A 59 0.17 6.31 8.03
N ALA A 60 1.13 6.47 8.92
CA ALA A 60 1.95 7.67 8.95
C ALA A 60 2.81 7.83 7.69
N LEU A 61 3.08 9.08 7.32
CA LEU A 61 3.89 9.51 6.19
C LEU A 61 5.18 10.23 6.61
N TYR A 62 5.37 10.43 7.91
CA TYR A 62 6.64 10.82 8.56
C TYR A 62 7.00 9.80 9.63
N ALA A 63 8.27 9.41 9.71
CA ALA A 63 8.75 8.42 10.66
C ALA A 63 8.48 8.82 12.13
N SER A 64 8.47 10.11 12.43
CA SER A 64 8.20 10.64 13.78
C SER A 64 6.71 10.91 14.05
N TYR A 65 5.81 10.74 13.08
CA TYR A 65 4.40 11.09 13.26
C TYR A 65 3.70 10.11 14.20
N ASN A 66 3.09 10.64 15.25
CA ASN A 66 2.36 9.87 16.25
C ASN A 66 0.96 10.45 16.54
N GLY A 67 0.44 11.26 15.62
CA GLY A 67 -0.84 11.95 15.75
C GLY A 67 -2.03 11.16 15.19
N PRO A 68 -3.22 11.79 15.17
CA PRO A 68 -4.41 11.22 14.56
C PRO A 68 -4.33 11.28 13.02
N LEU A 69 -4.55 10.15 12.34
CA LEU A 69 -4.55 10.07 10.89
C LEU A 69 -5.87 10.58 10.28
N TYR A 70 -6.99 10.23 10.90
CA TYR A 70 -8.33 10.63 10.46
C TYR A 70 -9.32 10.58 11.62
N GLN A 71 -10.50 11.16 11.41
CA GLN A 71 -11.62 11.12 12.33
C GLN A 71 -12.78 10.34 11.72
N VAL A 72 -13.43 9.50 12.53
CA VAL A 72 -14.69 8.86 12.19
C VAL A 72 -15.83 9.41 13.02
N ARG A 73 -17.04 9.43 12.44
CA ARG A 73 -18.30 9.72 13.13
C ARG A 73 -19.25 8.54 12.98
N ARG A 74 -19.82 8.08 14.08
CA ARG A 74 -20.76 6.96 14.07
C ARG A 74 -22.21 7.42 13.99
N SER A 75 -23.04 6.70 13.26
CA SER A 75 -24.44 7.07 12.97
C SER A 75 -25.38 6.91 14.15
N SER A 76 -25.03 6.08 15.15
CA SER A 76 -25.89 5.80 16.31
C SER A 76 -26.14 7.01 17.19
N ASP A 77 -25.15 7.90 17.35
CA ASP A 77 -25.23 9.04 18.27
C ASP A 77 -24.41 10.27 17.82
N ASN A 78 -23.87 10.27 16.61
CA ASN A 78 -22.99 11.32 16.07
C ASN A 78 -21.70 11.55 16.87
N ALA A 79 -21.32 10.68 17.79
CA ALA A 79 -20.03 10.76 18.44
C ALA A 79 -18.90 10.63 17.41
N THR A 80 -17.79 11.31 17.66
CA THR A 80 -16.58 11.23 16.85
C THR A 80 -15.44 10.54 17.59
N ARG A 81 -14.51 9.97 16.82
CA ARG A 81 -13.28 9.37 17.32
C ARG A 81 -12.16 9.58 16.32
N ASP A 82 -11.04 10.10 16.79
CA ASP A 82 -9.82 10.12 16.01
C ASP A 82 -9.14 8.74 16.02
N ILE A 83 -8.63 8.34 14.87
CA ILE A 83 -7.87 7.10 14.67
C ILE A 83 -6.41 7.47 14.47
N GLY A 84 -5.58 7.17 15.46
CA GLY A 84 -4.13 7.35 15.40
C GLY A 84 -3.41 6.15 14.81
N VAL A 85 -2.09 6.17 14.95
CA VAL A 85 -1.18 5.08 14.58
C VAL A 85 -1.00 4.08 15.73
N LEU A 86 -0.64 2.84 15.41
CA LEU A 86 -0.26 1.81 16.39
C LEU A 86 1.05 2.15 17.13
N SER A 87 1.95 2.86 16.45
CA SER A 87 3.20 3.41 16.98
C SER A 87 3.67 4.55 16.07
N ALA A 88 4.59 5.40 16.52
CA ALA A 88 5.10 6.51 15.71
C ALA A 88 5.64 6.00 14.36
N GLY A 89 5.24 6.63 13.26
CA GLY A 89 5.58 6.20 11.90
C GLY A 89 4.85 4.93 11.43
N GLY A 90 3.93 4.39 12.23
CA GLY A 90 3.28 3.10 11.99
C GLY A 90 1.97 3.17 11.20
N VAL A 91 1.30 2.01 11.14
CA VAL A 91 -0.01 1.81 10.51
C VAL A 91 -1.14 2.32 11.42
N ALA A 92 -2.27 2.71 10.83
CA ALA A 92 -3.48 3.10 11.54
C ALA A 92 -3.95 2.03 12.53
N ASN A 93 -4.46 2.46 13.69
CA ASN A 93 -5.06 1.57 14.68
C ASN A 93 -6.51 1.22 14.31
N ALA A 94 -6.67 0.33 13.32
CA ALA A 94 -7.99 -0.10 12.83
C ALA A 94 -8.89 -0.71 13.92
N ALA A 95 -8.31 -1.34 14.95
CA ALA A 95 -9.07 -1.90 16.07
C ALA A 95 -9.84 -0.82 16.86
N THR A 96 -9.30 0.40 16.92
CA THR A 96 -10.00 1.55 17.54
C THR A 96 -11.24 1.93 16.74
N GLN A 97 -11.14 1.94 15.41
CA GLN A 97 -12.30 2.18 14.53
C GLN A 97 -13.32 1.06 14.69
N ASP A 98 -12.89 -0.20 14.61
CA ASP A 98 -13.79 -1.36 14.68
C ASP A 98 -14.59 -1.37 15.99
N SER A 99 -13.92 -1.10 17.11
CA SER A 99 -14.58 -0.99 18.41
C SER A 99 -15.55 0.20 18.47
N PHE A 100 -15.14 1.36 17.96
CA PHE A 100 -15.96 2.57 18.00
C PHE A 100 -17.22 2.48 17.13
N CYS A 101 -17.10 1.82 15.98
CA CYS A 101 -18.15 1.65 14.98
C CYS A 101 -18.97 0.37 15.17
N SER A 102 -18.69 -0.43 16.22
CA SER A 102 -19.40 -1.68 16.49
C SER A 102 -20.91 -1.45 16.66
N GLY A 103 -21.72 -2.25 15.97
CA GLY A 103 -23.19 -2.15 16.03
C GLY A 103 -23.79 -0.93 15.32
N THR A 104 -23.01 -0.17 14.55
CA THR A 104 -23.48 0.99 13.79
C THR A 104 -22.66 1.18 12.51
N SER A 105 -22.96 2.22 11.72
CA SER A 105 -22.13 2.63 10.58
C SER A 105 -21.29 3.84 10.95
N CYS A 106 -20.14 3.99 10.29
CA CYS A 106 -19.26 5.13 10.46
C CYS A 106 -18.93 5.78 9.12
N VAL A 107 -18.76 7.10 9.15
CA VAL A 107 -18.20 7.87 8.06
C VAL A 107 -16.90 8.53 8.48
N ILE A 108 -15.97 8.74 7.54
CA ILE A 108 -14.71 9.47 7.77
C ILE A 108 -15.02 10.96 7.66
N THR A 109 -14.93 11.73 8.75
CA THR A 109 -15.26 13.16 8.77
C THR A 109 -14.09 14.07 8.44
N ILE A 110 -12.87 13.66 8.82
CA ILE A 110 -11.65 14.43 8.62
C ILE A 110 -10.55 13.46 8.21
N ILE A 111 -9.74 13.82 7.20
CA ILE A 111 -8.45 13.20 6.94
C ILE A 111 -7.40 14.23 7.33
N TYR A 112 -6.65 13.96 8.40
CA TYR A 112 -5.74 14.94 8.97
C TYR A 112 -4.48 15.08 8.12
N ASP A 113 -3.98 16.31 8.07
CA ASP A 113 -2.69 16.64 7.47
C ASP A 113 -1.57 16.38 8.49
N GLN A 114 -0.69 15.44 8.15
CA GLN A 114 0.42 15.03 9.00
C GLN A 114 1.61 16.00 8.94
N SER A 115 1.64 16.94 7.99
CA SER A 115 2.76 17.87 7.78
C SER A 115 2.90 18.94 8.87
N GLY A 116 1.87 19.10 9.72
CA GLY A 116 1.81 20.14 10.73
C GLY A 116 1.37 21.51 10.19
N ARG A 117 0.97 21.60 8.92
CA ARG A 117 0.45 22.84 8.31
C ARG A 117 -1.05 23.03 8.50
N GLY A 118 -1.75 22.01 9.00
CA GLY A 118 -3.17 22.07 9.30
C GLY A 118 -4.06 21.99 8.06
N ASN A 119 -3.52 21.48 6.94
CA ASN A 119 -4.22 21.35 5.66
C ASN A 119 -5.20 20.17 5.65
N ASN A 120 -5.92 19.93 6.76
CA ASN A 120 -6.81 18.79 6.93
C ASN A 120 -7.91 18.80 5.87
N LEU A 121 -8.25 17.63 5.33
CA LEU A 121 -9.38 17.47 4.41
C LEU A 121 -10.66 17.18 5.18
N THR A 122 -11.71 17.95 4.89
CA THR A 122 -13.03 17.82 5.52
C THR A 122 -14.11 17.68 4.46
N GLN A 123 -15.38 17.51 4.85
CA GLN A 123 -16.50 17.41 3.91
C GLN A 123 -16.47 18.54 2.88
N ALA A 124 -16.42 18.19 1.59
CA ALA A 124 -16.42 19.21 0.56
C ALA A 124 -17.74 20.01 0.58
N PRO A 125 -17.67 21.34 0.49
CA PRO A 125 -18.86 22.19 0.33
C PRO A 125 -19.43 22.05 -1.09
N GLY A 126 -20.57 22.70 -1.34
CA GLY A 126 -21.07 22.87 -2.71
C GLY A 126 -20.17 23.81 -3.52
N GLY A 127 -20.22 23.66 -4.85
CA GLY A 127 -19.46 24.44 -5.81
C GLY A 127 -20.26 24.77 -7.08
N GLY A 128 -19.55 25.16 -8.13
CA GLY A 128 -20.10 25.60 -9.41
C GLY A 128 -20.85 24.49 -10.18
N ALA A 129 -20.34 23.25 -10.15
CA ALA A 129 -20.95 22.12 -10.86
C ALA A 129 -22.03 21.41 -10.04
N ALA A 130 -21.93 21.42 -8.72
CA ALA A 130 -22.91 20.77 -7.87
C ALA A 130 -23.09 21.47 -6.52
N GLY A 131 -24.36 21.72 -6.16
CA GLY A 131 -24.73 22.32 -4.89
C GLY A 131 -24.76 21.33 -3.71
N GLY A 132 -24.86 21.90 -2.51
CA GLY A 132 -24.92 21.18 -1.24
C GLY A 132 -23.59 20.52 -0.85
N PRO A 133 -23.39 20.22 0.44
CA PRO A 133 -22.20 19.49 0.87
C PRO A 133 -22.18 18.09 0.27
N ASP A 134 -20.99 17.60 0.00
CA ASP A 134 -20.78 16.27 -0.54
C ASP A 134 -20.93 15.19 0.52
N ASN A 135 -21.07 13.94 0.11
CA ASN A 135 -21.10 12.82 1.04
C ASN A 135 -19.73 12.62 1.69
N LEU A 136 -19.75 12.07 2.91
CA LEU A 136 -18.55 11.54 3.56
C LEU A 136 -18.43 10.04 3.27
N ALA A 137 -17.20 9.57 3.08
CA ALA A 137 -16.92 8.17 2.77
C ALA A 137 -17.27 7.25 3.95
N ASN A 138 -17.80 6.06 3.65
CA ASN A 138 -18.02 5.01 4.64
C ASN A 138 -16.68 4.46 5.13
N ALA A 139 -16.45 4.48 6.45
CA ALA A 139 -15.18 4.15 7.08
C ALA A 139 -14.77 2.67 6.95
N THR A 140 -15.69 1.77 6.60
CA THR A 140 -15.40 0.33 6.45
C THR A 140 -15.45 -0.16 5.00
N ALA A 141 -15.70 0.73 4.03
CA ALA A 141 -15.95 0.35 2.64
C ALA A 141 -14.68 0.07 1.81
N ALA A 142 -13.49 0.43 2.30
CA ALA A 142 -12.22 0.10 1.66
C ALA A 142 -11.24 -0.58 2.63
N PRO A 143 -11.55 -1.78 3.14
CA PRO A 143 -10.63 -2.52 4.00
C PRO A 143 -9.37 -2.90 3.23
N THR A 144 -8.22 -2.81 3.89
CA THR A 144 -6.92 -3.20 3.35
C THR A 144 -5.99 -3.65 4.47
N THR A 145 -4.76 -3.96 4.11
CA THR A 145 -3.66 -4.21 5.03
C THR A 145 -2.43 -3.44 4.58
N VAL A 146 -1.60 -3.03 5.54
CA VAL A 146 -0.28 -2.43 5.31
C VAL A 146 0.68 -3.19 6.20
N GLY A 147 1.65 -3.90 5.61
CA GLY A 147 2.61 -4.73 6.34
C GLY A 147 1.92 -5.81 7.19
N GLY A 148 0.80 -6.35 6.70
CA GLY A 148 -0.04 -7.30 7.42
C GLY A 148 -0.91 -6.68 8.53
N GLN A 149 -0.82 -5.38 8.79
CA GLN A 149 -1.70 -4.72 9.76
C GLN A 149 -2.97 -4.22 9.07
N LYS A 150 -4.14 -4.51 9.65
CA LYS A 150 -5.44 -4.06 9.14
C LYS A 150 -5.49 -2.52 9.09
N ALA A 151 -6.00 -1.99 7.99
CA ALA A 151 -6.22 -0.57 7.78
C ALA A 151 -7.46 -0.33 6.90
N TYR A 152 -7.87 0.93 6.77
CA TYR A 152 -8.99 1.33 5.92
C TYR A 152 -8.56 2.48 5.01
N GLY A 153 -8.83 2.36 3.71
CA GLY A 153 -8.76 3.46 2.76
C GLY A 153 -10.04 4.30 2.77
N VAL A 154 -10.08 5.30 1.90
CA VAL A 154 -11.23 6.19 1.67
C VAL A 154 -11.95 5.74 0.41
N TYR A 155 -13.07 5.04 0.56
CA TYR A 155 -13.92 4.63 -0.56
C TYR A 155 -14.79 5.81 -1.01
N VAL A 156 -14.48 6.37 -2.18
CA VAL A 156 -15.20 7.49 -2.79
C VAL A 156 -16.24 6.94 -3.76
N ALA A 157 -17.50 6.91 -3.33
CA ALA A 157 -18.63 6.68 -4.22
C ALA A 157 -19.04 8.01 -4.90
N PRO A 158 -19.73 7.99 -6.06
CA PRO A 158 -20.26 9.21 -6.67
C PRO A 158 -21.04 10.07 -5.66
N GLY A 159 -20.70 11.35 -5.64
CA GLY A 159 -21.20 12.36 -4.71
C GLY A 159 -20.38 12.50 -3.42
N THR A 160 -19.29 11.77 -3.24
CA THR A 160 -18.40 11.84 -2.07
C THR A 160 -17.20 12.72 -2.38
N GLY A 161 -16.83 13.63 -1.47
CA GLY A 161 -15.76 14.58 -1.71
C GLY A 161 -15.19 15.16 -0.43
N TYR A 162 -13.88 15.42 -0.44
CA TYR A 162 -13.20 16.15 0.62
C TYR A 162 -12.45 17.35 0.08
N ARG A 163 -12.35 18.40 0.91
CA ARG A 163 -11.75 19.67 0.50
C ARG A 163 -11.12 20.43 1.66
N ASN A 164 -10.17 21.31 1.32
CA ASN A 164 -9.70 22.42 2.13
C ASN A 164 -9.39 23.65 1.26
N ASP A 165 -10.15 24.73 1.45
CA ASP A 165 -10.01 25.99 0.71
C ASP A 165 -9.10 27.01 1.41
N HIS A 166 -8.62 26.68 2.62
CA HIS A 166 -7.87 27.56 3.50
C HIS A 166 -6.58 26.87 3.95
N THR A 167 -5.62 26.81 3.03
CA THR A 167 -4.41 26.02 3.18
C THR A 167 -3.20 26.87 3.54
N SER A 168 -2.11 26.21 3.91
CA SER A 168 -0.83 26.82 4.24
C SER A 168 0.31 26.13 3.47
N GLY A 169 0.92 26.85 2.53
CA GLY A 169 2.11 26.44 1.79
C GLY A 169 1.87 25.58 0.56
N ILE A 170 0.63 25.33 0.17
CA ILE A 170 0.32 24.78 -1.15
C ILE A 170 0.75 25.78 -2.22
N ALA A 171 1.26 25.29 -3.35
CA ALA A 171 1.75 26.15 -4.42
C ALA A 171 0.62 26.98 -5.03
N THR A 172 0.92 28.23 -5.40
CA THR A 172 -0.01 29.12 -6.10
C THR A 172 0.65 29.74 -7.33
N GLY A 173 -0.16 30.23 -8.27
CA GLY A 173 0.30 30.74 -9.55
C GLY A 173 1.10 29.67 -10.31
N ASP A 174 2.29 30.06 -10.77
CA ASP A 174 3.20 29.18 -11.52
C ASP A 174 4.27 28.51 -10.65
N ALA A 175 4.14 28.57 -9.32
CA ALA A 175 5.09 27.95 -8.40
C ALA A 175 5.15 26.43 -8.61
N ALA A 176 6.32 25.86 -8.39
CA ALA A 176 6.53 24.42 -8.55
C ALA A 176 5.95 23.61 -7.39
N GLU A 177 5.39 22.45 -7.72
CA GLU A 177 4.91 21.45 -6.78
C GLU A 177 5.06 20.03 -7.35
N GLY A 178 4.88 19.06 -6.47
CA GLY A 178 4.68 17.67 -6.85
C GLY A 178 3.77 16.98 -5.86
N MET A 179 3.10 15.93 -6.32
CA MET A 179 2.14 15.19 -5.54
C MET A 179 2.14 13.73 -5.94
N TYR A 180 1.85 12.86 -4.96
CA TYR A 180 1.52 11.47 -5.25
C TYR A 180 0.25 11.07 -4.51
N ALA A 181 -0.41 10.05 -5.04
CA ALA A 181 -1.44 9.31 -4.34
C ALA A 181 -1.33 7.81 -4.64
N ILE A 182 -1.82 6.98 -3.71
CA ILE A 182 -2.09 5.57 -3.96
C ILE A 182 -3.59 5.39 -4.10
N PHE A 183 -3.99 4.92 -5.29
CA PHE A 183 -5.37 4.63 -5.63
C PHE A 183 -5.64 3.13 -5.80
N ASP A 184 -6.91 2.73 -5.72
CA ASP A 184 -7.34 1.41 -6.20
C ASP A 184 -7.52 1.43 -7.71
N GLY A 185 -6.60 0.82 -8.46
CA GLY A 185 -6.66 0.79 -9.93
C GLY A 185 -7.81 0.00 -10.53
N THR A 186 -8.63 -0.65 -9.69
CA THR A 186 -9.83 -1.40 -10.08
C THR A 186 -11.13 -0.72 -9.68
N HIS A 187 -11.07 0.36 -8.89
CA HIS A 187 -12.23 1.15 -8.52
C HIS A 187 -12.13 2.54 -9.14
N TYR A 188 -12.88 2.74 -10.22
CA TYR A 188 -12.98 4.01 -10.93
C TYR A 188 -14.26 4.03 -11.78
N ASN A 189 -14.59 5.19 -12.34
CA ASN A 189 -15.59 5.31 -13.40
C ASN A 189 -15.18 6.41 -14.41
N GLY A 190 -16.10 6.75 -15.31
CA GLY A 190 -15.93 7.83 -16.30
C GLY A 190 -16.60 9.14 -15.91
N GLY A 191 -16.89 9.36 -14.62
CA GLY A 191 -17.48 10.60 -14.12
C GLY A 191 -16.40 11.64 -13.77
N CYS A 192 -16.76 12.92 -13.86
CA CYS A 192 -15.87 14.00 -13.43
C CYS A 192 -16.11 14.35 -11.94
N CYS A 193 -15.06 14.52 -11.14
CA CYS A 193 -13.68 14.09 -11.40
C CYS A 193 -13.09 13.41 -10.15
N PHE A 194 -12.26 12.37 -10.30
CA PHE A 194 -11.68 11.65 -9.15
C PHE A 194 -10.26 12.15 -8.96
N ASP A 195 -10.17 13.33 -8.34
CA ASP A 195 -8.91 14.05 -8.27
C ASP A 195 -8.31 14.04 -6.88
N TYR A 196 -6.99 14.24 -6.80
CA TYR A 196 -6.28 14.62 -5.59
C TYR A 196 -5.20 15.63 -5.92
N GLY A 197 -5.28 16.84 -5.36
CA GLY A 197 -4.27 17.87 -5.60
C GLY A 197 -4.78 19.30 -5.47
N ASN A 198 -4.11 20.20 -6.20
CA ASN A 198 -4.29 21.64 -6.16
C ASN A 198 -5.55 22.06 -6.92
N ALA A 199 -6.34 22.95 -6.33
CA ALA A 199 -7.56 23.46 -6.93
C ALA A 199 -7.86 24.91 -6.56
N GLU A 200 -8.96 25.43 -7.10
CA GLU A 200 -9.53 26.73 -6.81
C GLU A 200 -9.93 26.86 -5.34
N THR A 201 -9.82 28.06 -4.80
CA THR A 201 -10.30 28.37 -3.43
C THR A 201 -11.77 28.73 -3.38
N SER A 202 -12.40 28.95 -4.55
CA SER A 202 -13.79 29.41 -4.66
C SER A 202 -14.80 28.29 -4.89
N ASN A 203 -14.33 27.08 -5.16
CA ASN A 203 -15.15 25.89 -5.51
C ASN A 203 -15.90 26.05 -6.83
N ASN A 204 -15.46 26.98 -7.68
CA ASN A 204 -15.94 27.17 -9.04
C ASN A 204 -14.77 27.01 -9.99
N ASP A 205 -15.07 26.61 -11.21
CA ASP A 205 -14.16 26.76 -12.34
C ASP A 205 -13.81 28.24 -12.52
N THR A 206 -12.53 28.56 -12.41
CA THR A 206 -11.99 29.91 -12.61
C THR A 206 -11.13 30.04 -13.86
N GLY A 207 -11.08 28.97 -14.67
CA GLY A 207 -10.45 28.92 -15.98
C GLY A 207 -9.20 28.06 -16.04
N ASN A 208 -8.76 27.79 -17.28
CA ASN A 208 -7.55 27.03 -17.59
C ASN A 208 -6.35 27.40 -16.69
N GLY A 209 -5.69 26.39 -16.15
CA GLY A 209 -4.46 26.53 -15.36
C GLY A 209 -4.67 26.86 -13.88
N HIS A 210 -5.92 26.94 -13.39
CA HIS A 210 -6.24 27.20 -11.99
C HIS A 210 -6.24 25.96 -11.09
N MET A 211 -6.16 24.76 -11.67
CA MET A 211 -5.90 23.50 -10.97
C MET A 211 -4.55 22.89 -11.33
N GLU A 212 -4.05 22.00 -10.46
CA GLU A 212 -3.04 21.00 -10.79
C GLU A 212 -3.27 19.79 -9.86
N ALA A 213 -4.05 18.82 -10.32
CA ALA A 213 -4.41 17.65 -9.52
C ALA A 213 -4.17 16.35 -10.28
N ILE A 214 -3.91 15.27 -9.54
CA ILE A 214 -3.88 13.92 -10.10
C ILE A 214 -5.33 13.50 -10.38
N TYR A 215 -5.67 13.21 -11.63
CA TYR A 215 -6.90 12.51 -12.01
C TYR A 215 -6.63 11.01 -12.16
N PHE A 216 -7.56 10.17 -11.71
CA PHE A 216 -7.53 8.74 -12.00
C PHE A 216 -8.90 8.17 -12.39
N GLY A 217 -9.01 7.68 -13.63
CA GLY A 217 -10.27 7.15 -14.15
C GLY A 217 -10.23 6.93 -15.66
N ASN A 218 -11.39 6.72 -16.28
CA ASN A 218 -11.47 6.39 -17.71
C ASN A 218 -12.37 7.32 -18.54
N ILE A 219 -12.62 8.54 -18.05
CA ILE A 219 -13.33 9.56 -18.83
C ILE A 219 -12.56 9.89 -20.11
N ARG A 220 -13.27 10.21 -21.20
CA ARG A 220 -12.69 10.61 -22.49
C ARG A 220 -13.23 11.94 -23.02
N VAL A 221 -13.86 12.72 -22.14
CA VAL A 221 -14.42 14.03 -22.51
C VAL A 221 -13.31 15.02 -22.87
N TRP A 222 -12.17 14.95 -22.16
CA TRP A 222 -10.99 15.77 -22.38
C TRP A 222 -9.82 14.89 -22.88
N GLY A 223 -8.74 14.79 -22.12
CA GLY A 223 -7.62 13.90 -22.40
C GLY A 223 -7.94 12.43 -22.16
N TYR A 224 -7.21 11.56 -22.85
CA TYR A 224 -7.19 10.12 -22.59
C TYR A 224 -5.93 9.47 -23.16
N GLY A 225 -5.57 8.31 -22.64
CA GLY A 225 -4.42 7.53 -23.08
C GLY A 225 -4.78 6.36 -24.01
N THR A 226 -3.84 5.43 -24.16
CA THR A 226 -4.05 4.15 -24.87
C THR A 226 -4.92 3.18 -24.07
N GLY A 227 -5.56 2.22 -24.75
CA GLY A 227 -6.38 1.20 -24.10
C GLY A 227 -7.75 1.72 -23.66
N ASN A 228 -8.29 1.14 -22.58
CA ASN A 228 -9.65 1.43 -22.10
C ASN A 228 -9.69 2.15 -20.75
N GLY A 229 -8.53 2.63 -20.31
CA GLY A 229 -8.35 3.18 -18.97
C GLY A 229 -8.38 2.09 -17.88
N PRO A 230 -8.23 2.50 -16.61
CA PRO A 230 -8.08 3.89 -16.20
C PRO A 230 -6.68 4.42 -16.54
N TRP A 231 -6.56 5.75 -16.57
CA TRP A 231 -5.34 6.50 -16.84
C TRP A 231 -5.00 7.39 -15.65
N ILE A 232 -3.72 7.71 -15.51
CA ILE A 232 -3.26 8.78 -14.62
C ILE A 232 -3.12 10.03 -15.48
N MET A 233 -3.91 11.06 -15.19
CA MET A 233 -3.86 12.33 -15.92
C MET A 233 -3.65 13.48 -14.94
N ALA A 234 -3.35 14.67 -15.45
CA ALA A 234 -3.44 15.90 -14.67
C ALA A 234 -4.76 16.60 -14.98
N ASP A 235 -5.53 16.95 -13.94
CA ASP A 235 -6.56 17.98 -14.07
C ASP A 235 -5.90 19.35 -13.91
N LEU A 236 -5.98 20.15 -14.97
CA LEU A 236 -5.44 21.52 -15.01
C LEU A 236 -6.55 22.57 -15.15
N GLU A 237 -7.80 22.21 -14.79
CA GLU A 237 -9.06 22.94 -15.00
C GLU A 237 -9.41 23.06 -16.49
N ASN A 238 -10.68 22.83 -16.82
CA ASN A 238 -11.23 22.79 -18.19
C ASN A 238 -10.55 21.76 -19.12
N GLY A 239 -9.72 20.88 -18.56
CA GLY A 239 -8.96 19.89 -19.29
C GLY A 239 -8.25 18.90 -18.38
N LEU A 240 -8.58 17.62 -18.58
CA LEU A 240 -7.73 16.52 -18.15
C LEU A 240 -6.67 16.26 -19.23
N PHE A 241 -5.41 16.11 -18.84
CA PHE A 241 -4.30 15.93 -19.77
C PHE A 241 -3.54 14.64 -19.49
N SER A 242 -3.47 13.77 -20.51
CA SER A 242 -2.63 12.56 -20.57
C SER A 242 -1.25 12.82 -21.19
N GLY A 243 -0.94 14.08 -21.53
CA GLY A 243 0.29 14.51 -22.17
C GLY A 243 0.17 15.90 -22.79
N VAL A 244 1.03 16.22 -23.75
CA VAL A 244 1.11 17.58 -24.33
C VAL A 244 -0.12 18.00 -25.13
N ASN A 245 -0.80 17.06 -25.78
CA ASN A 245 -1.95 17.39 -26.63
C ASN A 245 -3.24 17.36 -25.82
N ALA A 246 -4.17 18.25 -26.16
CA ALA A 246 -5.57 18.05 -25.81
C ALA A 246 -6.08 16.74 -26.47
N GLY A 247 -6.87 15.96 -25.73
CA GLY A 247 -7.38 14.68 -26.21
C GLY A 247 -6.35 13.54 -26.08
N TYR A 248 -6.17 12.78 -27.16
CA TYR A 248 -5.40 11.55 -27.12
C TYR A 248 -3.89 11.76 -27.04
N ASN A 249 -3.23 11.09 -26.10
CA ASN A 249 -1.78 10.96 -26.06
C ASN A 249 -1.39 9.47 -25.98
N ALA A 250 -0.60 9.00 -26.94
CA ALA A 250 -0.29 7.58 -27.09
C ALA A 250 0.62 7.00 -26.00
N ASN A 251 1.31 7.85 -25.24
CA ASN A 251 2.31 7.44 -24.25
C ASN A 251 1.75 7.26 -22.84
N ASP A 252 0.46 7.57 -22.63
CA ASP A 252 -0.21 7.32 -21.36
C ASP A 252 -0.94 5.96 -21.42
N PRO A 253 -0.44 4.93 -20.73
CA PRO A 253 -1.01 3.59 -20.79
C PRO A 253 -2.19 3.43 -19.81
N THR A 254 -3.01 2.41 -20.04
CA THR A 254 -3.89 1.90 -18.98
C THR A 254 -3.06 1.42 -17.78
N VAL A 255 -3.37 1.93 -16.58
CA VAL A 255 -2.72 1.51 -15.32
C VAL A 255 -3.78 1.06 -14.32
N ASN A 256 -3.93 -0.26 -14.14
CA ASN A 256 -5.02 -0.85 -13.36
C ASN A 256 -4.52 -1.79 -12.23
N HIS A 257 -3.36 -1.50 -11.64
CA HIS A 257 -2.88 -2.24 -10.49
C HIS A 257 -3.84 -2.07 -9.31
N ARG A 258 -4.08 -3.12 -8.52
CA ARG A 258 -4.98 -3.03 -7.35
C ARG A 258 -4.56 -1.93 -6.39
N TYR A 259 -3.26 -1.64 -6.28
CA TYR A 259 -2.74 -0.43 -5.65
C TYR A 259 -1.84 0.27 -6.67
N THR A 260 -2.33 1.38 -7.23
CA THR A 260 -1.63 2.18 -8.23
C THR A 260 -1.01 3.39 -7.54
N THR A 261 0.30 3.57 -7.68
CA THR A 261 0.96 4.84 -7.35
C THR A 261 0.78 5.77 -8.55
N ALA A 262 0.21 6.94 -8.32
CA ALA A 262 0.03 7.99 -9.32
C ALA A 262 0.78 9.26 -8.88
N ILE A 263 1.47 9.91 -9.81
CA ILE A 263 2.29 11.10 -9.53
C ILE A 263 2.06 12.14 -10.63
N ILE A 264 1.81 13.37 -10.19
CA ILE A 264 1.87 14.58 -11.00
C ILE A 264 2.86 15.55 -10.34
N LYS A 265 3.67 16.22 -11.16
CA LYS A 265 4.51 17.34 -10.70
C LYS A 265 4.58 18.41 -11.78
N GLY A 266 4.59 19.66 -11.36
CA GLY A 266 4.55 20.82 -12.24
C GLY A 266 5.48 21.92 -11.77
N GLN A 267 6.03 22.65 -12.73
CA GLN A 267 6.86 23.85 -12.55
C GLN A 267 6.65 24.77 -13.76
N PRO A 268 7.27 25.97 -13.81
CA PRO A 268 7.11 26.87 -14.94
C PRO A 268 7.36 26.19 -16.29
N ASN A 269 6.32 26.18 -17.13
CA ASN A 269 6.26 25.53 -18.44
C ASN A 269 6.77 24.08 -18.50
N HIS A 270 6.68 23.29 -17.41
CA HIS A 270 7.13 21.90 -17.41
C HIS A 270 6.36 21.06 -16.40
N TRP A 271 5.95 19.86 -16.76
CA TRP A 271 5.24 18.93 -15.89
C TRP A 271 5.46 17.47 -16.30
N ALA A 272 5.14 16.55 -15.41
CA ALA A 272 5.30 15.12 -15.66
C ALA A 272 4.16 14.29 -15.06
N ILE A 273 3.91 13.15 -15.71
CA ILE A 273 3.04 12.06 -15.24
C ILE A 273 3.91 10.84 -15.01
N ARG A 274 3.88 10.30 -13.80
CA ARG A 274 4.55 9.04 -13.47
C ARG A 274 3.58 8.10 -12.74
N GLY A 275 3.76 6.80 -12.93
CA GLY A 275 2.94 5.81 -12.26
C GLY A 275 3.56 4.44 -12.17
N GLY A 276 3.01 3.60 -11.31
CA GLY A 276 3.51 2.25 -11.08
C GLY A 276 2.63 1.43 -10.15
N ASN A 277 3.06 0.20 -9.89
CA ASN A 277 2.40 -0.69 -8.93
C ASN A 277 2.94 -0.40 -7.51
N ALA A 278 2.06 0.01 -6.60
CA ALA A 278 2.42 0.29 -5.21
C ALA A 278 2.85 -0.96 -4.42
N GLN A 279 2.64 -2.17 -4.96
CA GLN A 279 3.04 -3.42 -4.31
C GLN A 279 4.39 -3.98 -4.79
N SER A 280 4.92 -3.50 -5.93
CA SER A 280 6.15 -4.05 -6.51
C SER A 280 6.70 -3.19 -7.64
N GLY A 281 8.00 -3.28 -7.91
CA GLY A 281 8.64 -2.59 -9.04
C GLY A 281 8.91 -1.11 -8.76
N GLY A 282 9.05 -0.34 -9.84
CA GLY A 282 9.35 1.09 -9.80
C GLY A 282 8.35 1.92 -10.61
N LEU A 283 8.62 3.22 -10.69
CA LEU A 283 7.82 4.17 -11.46
C LEU A 283 8.23 4.14 -12.94
N SER A 284 7.24 4.26 -13.81
CA SER A 284 7.40 4.62 -15.22
C SER A 284 6.96 6.06 -15.43
N THR A 285 7.59 6.74 -16.38
CA THR A 285 7.22 8.10 -16.79
C THR A 285 6.39 8.02 -18.07
N PHE A 286 5.14 8.50 -18.01
CA PHE A 286 4.19 8.49 -19.12
C PHE A 286 4.20 9.80 -19.89
N TYR A 287 4.51 10.88 -19.19
CA TYR A 287 4.74 12.19 -19.77
C TYR A 287 5.82 12.93 -18.98
N ASP A 288 6.68 13.67 -19.67
CA ASP A 288 7.65 14.60 -19.10
C ASP A 288 7.98 15.65 -20.16
N GLY A 289 7.57 16.90 -19.92
CA GLY A 289 7.74 17.95 -20.92
C GLY A 289 6.94 19.21 -20.63
N VAL A 290 6.75 20.01 -21.68
CA VAL A 290 6.13 21.34 -21.56
C VAL A 290 4.65 21.30 -21.16
N ARG A 291 4.08 22.43 -20.75
CA ARG A 291 2.63 22.54 -20.51
C ARG A 291 1.84 22.23 -21.79
N PRO A 292 0.54 21.84 -21.68
CA PRO A 292 -0.25 21.48 -22.84
C PRO A 292 -0.25 22.52 -23.95
N ASN A 293 -0.36 22.09 -25.20
CA ASN A 293 -0.29 22.94 -26.39
C ASN A 293 -1.59 23.72 -26.70
N VAL A 294 -2.32 24.08 -25.64
CA VAL A 294 -3.56 24.86 -25.66
C VAL A 294 -3.40 26.09 -24.78
N SER A 295 -4.09 27.19 -25.11
CA SER A 295 -3.95 28.46 -24.40
C SER A 295 -4.45 28.38 -22.95
N GLY A 296 -3.80 29.12 -22.04
CA GLY A 296 -4.25 29.27 -20.65
C GLY A 296 -3.54 28.38 -19.63
N TYR A 297 -2.70 27.43 -20.06
CA TYR A 297 -1.98 26.52 -19.16
C TYR A 297 -0.50 26.88 -18.95
N ASN A 298 -0.07 28.05 -19.44
CA ASN A 298 1.27 28.58 -19.22
C ASN A 298 1.28 30.13 -19.29
N PRO A 299 1.67 30.84 -18.21
CA PRO A 299 1.94 30.30 -16.88
C PRO A 299 0.69 29.65 -16.26
N MET A 300 0.87 28.81 -15.24
CA MET A 300 -0.24 28.32 -14.42
C MET A 300 -0.75 29.41 -13.46
N HIS A 301 -1.97 29.23 -12.97
CA HIS A 301 -2.71 30.15 -12.10
C HIS A 301 -3.29 29.45 -10.86
N LYS A 302 -2.61 28.41 -10.37
CA LYS A 302 -3.02 27.58 -9.24
C LYS A 302 -3.44 28.41 -8.01
N GLU A 303 -4.51 28.01 -7.33
CA GLU A 303 -5.02 28.80 -6.20
C GLU A 303 -4.69 28.22 -4.83
N GLY A 304 -4.28 26.96 -4.77
CA GLY A 304 -3.73 26.36 -3.56
C GLY A 304 -4.75 25.74 -2.62
N ALA A 305 -6.01 25.54 -3.02
CA ALA A 305 -6.90 24.64 -2.28
C ALA A 305 -6.45 23.18 -2.47
N ILE A 306 -7.00 22.27 -1.66
CA ILE A 306 -6.80 20.83 -1.81
C ILE A 306 -8.14 20.15 -1.98
N ILE A 307 -8.26 19.31 -3.00
CA ILE A 307 -9.43 18.46 -3.25
C ILE A 307 -9.07 16.98 -3.17
N LEU A 308 -10.07 16.15 -2.85
CA LEU A 308 -10.02 14.70 -2.96
C LEU A 308 -11.38 14.13 -3.40
N GLY A 309 -11.39 13.39 -4.50
CA GLY A 309 -12.54 12.64 -5.00
C GLY A 309 -13.55 13.43 -5.83
N ILE A 310 -13.26 14.70 -6.11
CA ILE A 310 -14.10 15.66 -6.85
C ILE A 310 -13.21 16.50 -7.77
N GLY A 311 -13.81 17.21 -8.72
CA GLY A 311 -13.14 18.29 -9.48
C GLY A 311 -13.08 19.62 -8.73
N GLY A 312 -12.34 20.59 -9.28
CA GLY A 312 -12.14 21.92 -8.69
C GLY A 312 -13.44 22.71 -8.49
N ASP A 313 -14.38 22.57 -9.41
CA ASP A 313 -15.72 23.16 -9.39
C ASP A 313 -16.78 22.36 -8.59
N ASN A 314 -16.34 21.35 -7.82
CA ASN A 314 -17.17 20.38 -7.11
C ASN A 314 -17.92 19.38 -8.02
N SER A 315 -17.43 19.12 -9.23
CA SER A 315 -17.86 17.98 -10.04
C SER A 315 -17.63 16.66 -9.30
N LYS A 316 -18.72 16.02 -8.89
CA LYS A 316 -18.72 14.87 -7.96
C LYS A 316 -19.33 13.59 -8.52
N GLY A 317 -19.29 13.40 -9.84
CA GLY A 317 -19.80 12.20 -10.51
C GLY A 317 -18.83 11.02 -10.52
N SER A 318 -17.60 11.23 -10.07
CA SER A 318 -16.52 10.25 -10.14
C SER A 318 -16.61 9.18 -9.05
N ALA A 319 -15.81 8.12 -9.18
CA ALA A 319 -15.67 7.09 -8.15
C ALA A 319 -14.19 6.71 -8.04
N GLY A 320 -13.77 6.29 -6.85
CA GLY A 320 -12.42 5.80 -6.63
C GLY A 320 -12.11 5.42 -5.20
N THR A 321 -10.87 5.04 -4.93
CA THR A 321 -10.41 4.78 -3.56
C THR A 321 -9.03 5.34 -3.34
N PHE A 322 -8.87 6.12 -2.28
CA PHE A 322 -7.63 6.75 -1.86
C PHE A 322 -7.08 6.06 -0.60
N TYR A 323 -5.78 5.81 -0.55
CA TYR A 323 -5.12 5.19 0.61
C TYR A 323 -4.19 6.17 1.34
N GLU A 324 -3.29 6.78 0.60
CA GLU A 324 -2.36 7.81 1.06
C GLU A 324 -1.96 8.73 -0.10
N GLY A 325 -1.53 9.94 0.22
CA GLY A 325 -1.01 10.89 -0.75
C GLY A 325 -0.47 12.16 -0.08
N VAL A 326 0.33 12.91 -0.83
CA VAL A 326 0.97 14.15 -0.34
C VAL A 326 0.98 15.20 -1.43
N MET A 327 1.14 16.45 -1.03
CA MET A 327 1.54 17.56 -1.90
C MET A 327 2.83 18.16 -1.35
N THR A 328 3.72 18.60 -2.23
CA THR A 328 5.07 19.08 -1.90
C THR A 328 5.30 20.48 -2.43
N SER A 329 6.19 21.24 -1.79
CA SER A 329 6.71 22.49 -2.34
C SER A 329 7.96 22.23 -3.16
N GLY A 330 8.03 22.79 -4.38
CA GLY A 330 9.12 22.53 -5.33
C GLY A 330 8.84 21.35 -6.25
N TYR A 331 9.66 21.19 -7.30
CA TYR A 331 9.52 20.13 -8.30
C TYR A 331 10.36 18.90 -7.89
N PRO A 332 9.75 17.78 -7.44
CA PRO A 332 10.52 16.64 -6.95
C PRO A 332 11.34 15.99 -8.06
N THR A 333 12.59 15.63 -7.75
CA THR A 333 13.40 14.87 -8.69
C THR A 333 12.87 13.45 -8.85
N ASP A 334 13.09 12.84 -10.01
CA ASP A 334 12.73 11.44 -10.25
C ASP A 334 13.35 10.48 -9.24
N ALA A 335 14.56 10.79 -8.77
CA ALA A 335 15.26 10.02 -7.75
C ALA A 335 14.54 10.07 -6.39
N THR A 336 14.05 11.25 -5.99
CA THR A 336 13.23 11.42 -4.77
C THR A 336 11.96 10.57 -4.86
N GLU A 337 11.24 10.66 -5.98
CA GLU A 337 10.01 9.90 -6.20
C GLU A 337 10.26 8.38 -6.30
N ASN A 338 11.38 7.95 -6.88
CA ASN A 338 11.77 6.54 -6.91
C ASN A 338 12.04 6.00 -5.49
N ALA A 339 12.65 6.81 -4.61
CA ALA A 339 12.84 6.45 -3.22
C ALA A 339 11.51 6.38 -2.45
N VAL A 340 10.58 7.30 -2.73
CA VAL A 340 9.21 7.26 -2.20
C VAL A 340 8.48 6.00 -2.67
N GLN A 341 8.56 5.66 -3.96
CA GLN A 341 7.99 4.42 -4.50
C GLN A 341 8.59 3.17 -3.82
N ALA A 342 9.89 3.14 -3.57
CA ALA A 342 10.52 2.02 -2.87
C ALA A 342 9.98 1.90 -1.43
N ASN A 343 9.77 3.01 -0.73
CA ASN A 343 9.11 3.02 0.58
C ASN A 343 7.67 2.49 0.48
N ILE A 344 6.89 2.94 -0.50
CA ILE A 344 5.51 2.48 -0.74
C ILE A 344 5.47 0.98 -0.98
N THR A 345 6.33 0.45 -1.86
CA THR A 345 6.47 -0.99 -2.11
C THR A 345 6.77 -1.75 -0.81
N SER A 346 7.68 -1.23 0.02
CA SER A 346 8.04 -1.85 1.31
C SER A 346 6.92 -1.78 2.36
N ALA A 347 5.93 -0.88 2.19
CA ALA A 347 4.79 -0.77 3.08
C ALA A 347 3.89 -2.02 3.04
N GLY A 348 3.95 -2.82 1.97
CA GLY A 348 3.27 -4.11 1.90
C GLY A 348 1.74 -3.98 1.83
N TYR A 349 1.22 -3.08 0.99
CA TYR A 349 -0.21 -2.95 0.76
C TYR A 349 -0.85 -4.27 0.31
N GLY A 350 -1.97 -4.64 0.93
CA GLY A 350 -2.73 -5.84 0.59
C GLY A 350 -2.06 -7.17 0.96
N GLN A 351 -0.95 -7.16 1.70
CA GLN A 351 -0.38 -8.39 2.26
C GLN A 351 -1.27 -8.91 3.39
N GLY A 352 -1.75 -10.16 3.28
CA GLY A 352 -2.66 -10.77 4.23
C GLY A 352 -2.19 -10.60 5.69
N GLY A 353 -3.13 -10.29 6.58
CA GLY A 353 -2.83 -9.89 7.94
C GLY A 353 -2.39 -11.04 8.83
N GLY A 354 -1.11 -11.38 8.73
CA GLY A 354 -0.35 -12.08 9.76
C GLY A 354 1.06 -11.51 9.77
N THR A 355 1.66 -11.48 10.95
CA THR A 355 3.04 -11.04 11.20
C THR A 355 4.00 -11.47 10.10
N GLY A 356 4.75 -10.49 9.58
CA GLY A 356 5.58 -10.62 8.40
C GLY A 356 6.40 -11.91 8.34
N GLY A 357 6.16 -12.66 7.26
CA GLY A 357 7.04 -13.68 6.73
C GLY A 357 6.66 -13.89 5.27
N SER A 358 7.63 -14.03 4.37
CA SER A 358 7.35 -14.85 3.19
C SER A 358 6.99 -16.24 3.71
N TYR A 359 6.05 -16.94 3.08
CA TYR A 359 5.82 -18.35 3.38
C TYR A 359 7.18 -19.10 3.40
N PRO A 360 7.47 -19.97 4.40
CA PRO A 360 8.76 -20.62 4.53
C PRO A 360 9.22 -21.32 3.24
N SER A 361 10.47 -21.08 2.83
CA SER A 361 11.06 -21.75 1.67
C SER A 361 11.43 -23.20 1.98
N GLY A 362 11.46 -24.06 0.96
CA GLY A 362 11.81 -25.47 1.10
C GLY A 362 10.60 -26.36 1.41
N TYR A 363 10.86 -27.64 1.64
CA TYR A 363 9.84 -28.63 1.96
C TYR A 363 9.54 -28.63 3.46
N HIS A 364 8.26 -28.61 3.80
CA HIS A 364 7.74 -28.66 5.16
C HIS A 364 6.58 -29.64 5.24
N GLN A 365 6.36 -30.22 6.42
CA GLN A 365 5.07 -30.83 6.72
C GLN A 365 4.04 -29.75 7.03
N LEU A 366 2.82 -29.87 6.51
CA LEU A 366 1.74 -28.91 6.76
C LEU A 366 0.77 -29.50 7.78
N VAL A 367 0.94 -29.12 9.05
CA VAL A 367 0.17 -29.66 10.17
C VAL A 367 -1.15 -28.88 10.32
N VAL A 368 -2.28 -29.57 10.23
CA VAL A 368 -3.62 -28.99 10.36
C VAL A 368 -3.87 -28.53 11.80
N GLY A 369 -4.24 -27.26 11.97
CA GLY A 369 -4.28 -26.58 13.26
C GLY A 369 -5.27 -27.15 14.26
N ASN A 370 -6.41 -27.70 13.81
CA ASN A 370 -7.45 -28.20 14.72
C ASN A 370 -7.26 -29.66 15.19
N ASN A 371 -6.39 -30.45 14.55
CA ASN A 371 -6.29 -31.88 14.83
C ASN A 371 -4.85 -32.45 14.83
N GLY A 372 -3.86 -31.67 14.37
CA GLY A 372 -2.44 -32.06 14.38
C GLY A 372 -2.05 -33.13 13.34
N LEU A 373 -2.93 -33.50 12.42
CA LEU A 373 -2.60 -34.35 11.27
C LEU A 373 -1.90 -33.53 10.18
N CYS A 374 -1.19 -34.19 9.27
CA CYS A 374 -0.45 -33.55 8.20
C CYS A 374 -1.18 -33.67 6.87
N LEU A 375 -1.09 -32.63 6.04
CA LEU A 375 -1.41 -32.72 4.61
C LEU A 375 -0.64 -33.88 3.98
N ASP A 376 -1.29 -34.67 3.15
CA ASP A 376 -0.78 -35.93 2.60
C ASP A 376 -1.24 -36.11 1.15
N VAL A 377 -0.41 -36.75 0.34
CA VAL A 377 -0.79 -37.28 -0.98
C VAL A 377 -1.20 -38.73 -0.79
N PHE A 378 -2.49 -39.01 -0.95
CA PHE A 378 -3.10 -40.31 -0.67
C PHE A 378 -2.30 -41.48 -1.23
N GLY A 379 -1.92 -42.40 -0.35
CA GLY A 379 -1.21 -43.63 -0.72
C GLY A 379 0.23 -43.43 -1.19
N ASN A 380 0.82 -42.23 -0.99
CA ASN A 380 2.16 -41.87 -1.45
C ASN A 380 2.37 -42.14 -2.95
N THR A 381 1.32 -41.95 -3.75
CA THR A 381 1.39 -42.16 -5.20
C THR A 381 1.90 -40.91 -5.93
N SER A 382 2.48 -41.10 -7.11
CA SER A 382 2.83 -40.03 -8.04
C SER A 382 1.79 -39.81 -9.15
N THR A 383 0.64 -40.49 -9.07
CA THR A 383 -0.43 -40.40 -10.08
C THR A 383 -1.19 -39.08 -9.97
N ALA A 384 -1.31 -38.36 -11.09
CA ALA A 384 -2.15 -37.17 -11.17
C ALA A 384 -3.63 -37.51 -10.92
N GLY A 385 -4.31 -36.63 -10.20
CA GLY A 385 -5.68 -36.85 -9.72
C GLY A 385 -5.77 -37.63 -8.42
N ALA A 386 -4.65 -38.05 -7.81
CA ALA A 386 -4.70 -38.61 -6.47
C ALA A 386 -5.18 -37.55 -5.48
N ALA A 387 -6.01 -37.97 -4.52
CA ALA A 387 -6.55 -37.11 -3.49
C ALA A 387 -5.44 -36.49 -2.64
N ILE A 388 -5.63 -35.24 -2.24
CA ILE A 388 -4.91 -34.65 -1.13
C ILE A 388 -5.77 -34.88 0.11
N ASP A 389 -5.24 -35.62 1.07
CA ASP A 389 -5.89 -35.98 2.31
C ASP A 389 -5.07 -35.51 3.53
N GLN A 390 -5.55 -35.86 4.72
CA GLN A 390 -4.78 -35.70 5.95
C GLN A 390 -4.39 -37.06 6.52
N TRP A 391 -3.19 -37.17 7.09
CA TRP A 391 -2.71 -38.40 7.70
C TRP A 391 -1.86 -38.14 8.94
N SER A 392 -1.61 -39.16 9.74
CA SER A 392 -0.66 -39.06 10.85
C SER A 392 0.71 -38.62 10.34
N CYS A 393 1.23 -37.53 10.90
CA CYS A 393 2.53 -36.98 10.52
C CYS A 393 3.65 -38.01 10.71
N ASN A 394 4.29 -38.42 9.62
CA ASN A 394 5.32 -39.46 9.60
C ASN A 394 6.60 -39.07 8.86
N GLY A 395 6.63 -37.87 8.26
CA GLY A 395 7.82 -37.28 7.64
C GLY A 395 8.18 -37.85 6.26
N GLN A 396 7.36 -38.74 5.69
CA GLN A 396 7.55 -39.25 4.33
C GLN A 396 7.37 -38.14 3.28
N SER A 397 7.93 -38.35 2.09
CA SER A 397 7.95 -37.35 1.02
C SER A 397 6.56 -36.97 0.48
N ASN A 398 5.53 -37.79 0.67
CA ASN A 398 4.13 -37.44 0.35
C ASN A 398 3.49 -36.46 1.34
N GLN A 399 4.13 -36.21 2.48
CA GLN A 399 3.72 -35.20 3.46
C GLN A 399 4.59 -33.94 3.43
N GLN A 400 5.49 -33.85 2.46
CA GLN A 400 6.46 -32.77 2.34
C GLN A 400 6.05 -31.87 1.18
N PHE A 401 5.72 -30.62 1.48
CA PHE A 401 5.25 -29.65 0.50
C PHE A 401 6.14 -28.41 0.51
N GLN A 402 6.51 -27.93 -0.66
CA GLN A 402 7.15 -26.62 -0.83
C GLN A 402 6.23 -25.67 -1.55
N PHE A 403 6.21 -24.41 -1.12
CA PHE A 403 5.52 -23.36 -1.85
C PHE A 403 6.44 -22.78 -2.91
N LEU A 404 5.92 -22.68 -4.13
CA LEU A 404 6.64 -22.18 -5.29
C LEU A 404 6.03 -20.84 -5.68
N PRO A 405 6.69 -19.72 -5.36
CA PRO A 405 6.13 -18.41 -5.62
C PRO A 405 5.88 -18.18 -7.12
N GLY A 406 4.70 -17.66 -7.44
CA GLY A 406 4.33 -17.13 -8.74
C GLY A 406 4.21 -15.60 -8.70
N SER A 407 3.28 -15.05 -9.49
CA SER A 407 3.00 -13.61 -9.53
C SER A 407 1.82 -13.22 -8.63
N ASN A 408 1.73 -11.92 -8.29
CA ASN A 408 0.59 -11.34 -7.55
C ASN A 408 0.28 -11.99 -6.19
N GLY A 409 1.30 -12.54 -5.52
CA GLY A 409 1.16 -13.18 -4.20
C GLY A 409 0.57 -14.59 -4.23
N TYR A 410 0.36 -15.18 -5.42
CA TYR A 410 -0.03 -16.56 -5.60
C TYR A 410 1.17 -17.44 -5.95
N GLY A 411 1.05 -18.74 -5.72
CA GLY A 411 2.04 -19.75 -6.07
C GLY A 411 1.46 -21.16 -5.94
N GLU A 412 2.26 -22.19 -6.13
CA GLU A 412 1.79 -23.59 -6.11
C GLU A 412 2.42 -24.36 -4.94
N LEU A 413 1.63 -25.21 -4.28
CA LEU A 413 2.12 -26.14 -3.26
C LEU A 413 2.53 -27.45 -3.92
N GLN A 414 3.84 -27.73 -4.01
CA GLN A 414 4.35 -28.93 -4.66
C GLN A 414 4.74 -30.01 -3.65
N ALA A 415 4.22 -31.22 -3.86
CA ALA A 415 4.59 -32.40 -3.10
C ALA A 415 5.99 -32.92 -3.48
N GLN A 416 6.78 -33.35 -2.49
CA GLN A 416 8.15 -33.82 -2.70
C GLN A 416 8.20 -35.17 -3.42
N ASN A 417 7.25 -36.08 -3.14
CA ASN A 417 7.25 -37.43 -3.69
C ASN A 417 7.00 -37.47 -5.20
N SER A 418 6.15 -36.59 -5.73
CA SER A 418 5.69 -36.62 -7.11
C SER A 418 6.15 -35.43 -7.96
N GLY A 419 6.54 -34.32 -7.32
CA GLY A 419 6.75 -33.04 -8.00
C GLY A 419 5.46 -32.40 -8.53
N GLN A 420 4.29 -32.97 -8.24
CA GLN A 420 2.98 -32.44 -8.60
C GLN A 420 2.49 -31.42 -7.57
N VAL A 421 1.48 -30.64 -7.94
CA VAL A 421 0.97 -29.52 -7.15
C VAL A 421 -0.46 -29.77 -6.65
N VAL A 422 -0.76 -29.26 -5.47
CA VAL A 422 -2.11 -29.25 -4.88
C VAL A 422 -3.02 -28.37 -5.73
N ALA A 423 -4.17 -28.90 -6.16
CA ALA A 423 -5.10 -28.21 -7.02
C ALA A 423 -6.55 -28.62 -6.76
N VAL A 424 -7.47 -27.74 -7.15
CA VAL A 424 -8.89 -28.05 -7.21
C VAL A 424 -9.20 -28.80 -8.52
N ALA A 425 -9.72 -30.02 -8.42
CA ALA A 425 -10.03 -30.86 -9.57
C ALA A 425 -11.02 -30.17 -10.52
N GLY A 426 -10.69 -30.17 -11.82
CA GLY A 426 -11.51 -29.53 -12.86
C GLY A 426 -11.67 -28.01 -12.72
N GLY A 427 -10.98 -27.35 -11.79
CA GLY A 427 -11.17 -25.92 -11.51
C GLY A 427 -12.55 -25.59 -10.93
N SER A 428 -13.15 -26.52 -10.18
CA SER A 428 -14.39 -26.29 -9.43
C SER A 428 -14.29 -25.05 -8.55
N THR A 429 -15.39 -24.31 -8.41
CA THR A 429 -15.54 -23.19 -7.46
C THR A 429 -16.56 -23.49 -6.37
N SER A 430 -16.98 -24.76 -6.27
CA SER A 430 -17.99 -25.18 -5.28
C SER A 430 -17.33 -25.38 -3.92
N GLN A 431 -17.92 -24.80 -2.88
CA GLN A 431 -17.55 -25.09 -1.50
C GLN A 431 -18.05 -26.47 -1.07
N GLY A 432 -17.36 -27.14 -0.14
CA GLY A 432 -17.89 -28.35 0.49
C GLY A 432 -17.83 -29.61 -0.38
N VAL A 433 -17.00 -29.61 -1.42
CA VAL A 433 -16.82 -30.76 -2.32
C VAL A 433 -15.40 -31.28 -2.15
N PRO A 434 -15.19 -32.53 -1.69
CA PRO A 434 -13.85 -33.14 -1.59
C PRO A 434 -13.23 -33.36 -2.97
N ASP A 435 -12.64 -32.31 -3.53
CA ASP A 435 -12.11 -32.27 -4.88
C ASP A 435 -10.67 -31.74 -4.95
N ILE A 436 -9.96 -31.67 -3.81
CA ILE A 436 -8.54 -31.33 -3.81
C ILE A 436 -7.70 -32.55 -4.18
N VAL A 437 -6.85 -32.40 -5.19
CA VAL A 437 -6.02 -33.44 -5.80
C VAL A 437 -4.60 -32.92 -6.07
N GLN A 438 -3.66 -33.84 -6.29
CA GLN A 438 -2.39 -33.48 -6.94
C GLN A 438 -2.52 -33.51 -8.46
N GLN A 439 -1.87 -32.58 -9.16
CA GLN A 439 -1.79 -32.58 -10.62
C GLN A 439 -0.44 -32.06 -11.13
N ALA A 440 -0.14 -32.30 -12.41
CA ALA A 440 1.05 -31.71 -13.03
C ALA A 440 1.03 -30.18 -12.91
N ARG A 441 2.19 -29.59 -12.62
CA ARG A 441 2.35 -28.14 -12.59
C ARG A 441 1.91 -27.55 -13.93
N ASN A 442 1.00 -26.59 -13.89
CA ASN A 442 0.49 -25.92 -15.09
C ASN A 442 0.25 -24.41 -14.91
N GLY A 443 0.40 -23.87 -13.69
CA GLY A 443 0.15 -22.44 -13.42
C GLY A 443 -1.32 -22.03 -13.62
N ALA A 444 -2.25 -22.98 -13.68
CA ALA A 444 -3.67 -22.68 -13.80
C ALA A 444 -4.20 -22.10 -12.48
N ALA A 445 -5.19 -21.20 -12.55
CA ALA A 445 -5.75 -20.57 -11.36
C ALA A 445 -6.29 -21.59 -10.31
N SER A 446 -6.64 -22.81 -10.74
CA SER A 446 -7.09 -23.88 -9.85
C SER A 446 -5.98 -24.54 -9.01
N SER A 447 -4.70 -24.40 -9.40
CA SER A 447 -3.53 -24.84 -8.61
C SER A 447 -2.79 -23.68 -7.95
N MET A 448 -3.24 -22.44 -8.16
CA MET A 448 -2.62 -21.25 -7.61
C MET A 448 -3.24 -20.88 -6.26
N TRP A 449 -2.41 -20.81 -5.24
CA TRP A 449 -2.77 -20.55 -3.86
C TRP A 449 -2.05 -19.32 -3.34
N ARG A 450 -2.78 -18.46 -2.63
CA ARG A 450 -2.23 -17.34 -1.87
C ARG A 450 -2.08 -17.78 -0.41
N PRO A 451 -0.85 -17.86 0.12
CA PRO A 451 -0.63 -18.09 1.54
C PRO A 451 -1.10 -16.85 2.32
N VAL A 452 -1.91 -17.07 3.34
CA VAL A 452 -2.46 -16.05 4.23
C VAL A 452 -2.00 -16.38 5.65
N ALA A 453 -1.02 -15.63 6.14
CA ALA A 453 -0.49 -15.79 7.49
C ALA A 453 -1.60 -15.58 8.53
N GLN A 454 -1.61 -16.43 9.55
CA GLN A 454 -2.45 -16.30 10.73
C GLN A 454 -1.66 -15.72 11.91
N SER A 455 -2.36 -15.35 12.97
CA SER A 455 -1.81 -14.66 14.15
C SER A 455 -0.81 -15.48 14.96
N ASP A 456 -0.87 -16.81 14.89
CA ASP A 456 -0.05 -17.79 15.60
C ASP A 456 1.09 -18.37 14.75
N GLY A 457 1.30 -17.84 13.54
CA GLY A 457 2.38 -18.22 12.63
C GLY A 457 2.07 -19.37 11.68
N SER A 458 0.87 -19.94 11.76
CA SER A 458 0.30 -20.85 10.78
C SER A 458 -0.26 -20.09 9.56
N TRP A 459 -0.75 -20.84 8.57
CA TRP A 459 -1.11 -20.32 7.27
C TRP A 459 -2.41 -20.94 6.77
N ALA A 460 -3.28 -20.10 6.20
CA ALA A 460 -4.34 -20.55 5.30
C ALA A 460 -3.88 -20.42 3.84
N PHE A 461 -4.48 -21.17 2.93
CA PHE A 461 -4.18 -21.10 1.50
C PHE A 461 -5.46 -20.80 0.72
N GLN A 462 -5.53 -19.61 0.12
CA GLN A 462 -6.68 -19.18 -0.66
C GLN A 462 -6.47 -19.43 -2.15
N ASN A 463 -7.40 -20.14 -2.78
CA ASN A 463 -7.35 -20.49 -4.20
C ASN A 463 -7.58 -19.25 -5.08
N GLN A 464 -6.80 -19.11 -6.16
CA GLN A 464 -6.92 -17.98 -7.09
C GLN A 464 -8.22 -18.03 -7.91
N ASN A 465 -8.68 -19.23 -8.28
CA ASN A 465 -9.85 -19.39 -9.14
C ASN A 465 -11.16 -19.18 -8.38
N SER A 466 -11.30 -19.77 -7.19
CA SER A 466 -12.56 -19.72 -6.42
C SER A 466 -12.60 -18.64 -5.34
N GLY A 467 -11.44 -18.17 -4.88
CA GLY A 467 -11.35 -17.32 -3.68
C GLY A 467 -11.64 -18.05 -2.36
N LEU A 468 -11.86 -19.36 -2.38
CA LEU A 468 -12.07 -20.20 -1.19
C LEU A 468 -10.74 -20.71 -0.63
N CYS A 469 -10.73 -21.12 0.64
CA CYS A 469 -9.55 -21.62 1.30
C CYS A 469 -9.51 -23.15 1.32
N LEU A 470 -8.29 -23.71 1.23
CA LEU A 470 -8.01 -25.13 1.45
C LEU A 470 -8.55 -25.55 2.83
N ASP A 471 -9.42 -26.56 2.86
CA ASP A 471 -10.17 -26.95 4.06
C ASP A 471 -10.13 -28.49 4.20
N VAL A 472 -10.02 -28.99 5.43
CA VAL A 472 -10.28 -30.42 5.70
C VAL A 472 -11.78 -30.63 5.76
N TYR A 473 -12.31 -31.36 4.78
CA TYR A 473 -13.74 -31.57 4.59
C TYR A 473 -14.48 -31.91 5.88
N GLY A 474 -15.51 -31.11 6.17
CA GLY A 474 -16.36 -31.27 7.34
C GLY A 474 -15.65 -31.09 8.69
N ALA A 475 -14.45 -30.50 8.69
CA ALA A 475 -13.55 -30.44 9.85
C ALA A 475 -13.26 -31.82 10.47
N GLY A 476 -13.22 -32.87 9.63
CA GLY A 476 -12.95 -34.24 10.06
C GLY A 476 -11.59 -34.39 10.74
N ASN A 477 -11.47 -35.36 11.64
CA ASN A 477 -10.24 -35.67 12.39
C ASN A 477 -9.73 -37.09 12.12
N ASN A 478 -10.27 -37.77 11.11
CA ASN A 478 -9.84 -39.10 10.70
C ASN A 478 -8.69 -39.01 9.68
N ALA A 479 -7.74 -39.93 9.78
CA ALA A 479 -6.74 -40.15 8.73
C ALA A 479 -7.43 -40.63 7.44
N GLY A 480 -6.99 -40.15 6.30
CA GLY A 480 -7.59 -40.42 5.00
C GLY A 480 -8.72 -39.46 4.61
N GLN A 481 -9.03 -38.46 5.44
CA GLN A 481 -10.03 -37.45 5.10
C GLN A 481 -9.50 -36.55 3.99
N GLN A 482 -10.10 -36.64 2.80
CA GLN A 482 -9.78 -35.76 1.69
C GLN A 482 -10.16 -34.31 2.00
N LEU A 483 -9.36 -33.39 1.49
CA LEU A 483 -9.59 -31.95 1.59
C LEU A 483 -10.59 -31.46 0.53
N ASP A 484 -11.27 -30.36 0.86
CA ASP A 484 -12.14 -29.58 0.00
C ASP A 484 -11.69 -28.11 0.00
N GLN A 485 -12.57 -27.25 -0.50
CA GLN A 485 -12.45 -25.80 -0.35
C GLN A 485 -13.68 -25.24 0.35
N TRP A 486 -13.50 -24.23 1.18
CA TRP A 486 -14.58 -23.59 1.95
C TRP A 486 -14.31 -22.09 2.15
N PRO A 487 -15.33 -21.24 2.40
CA PRO A 487 -15.11 -19.84 2.75
C PRO A 487 -14.01 -19.66 3.80
N CYS A 488 -13.06 -18.76 3.51
CA CYS A 488 -11.89 -18.52 4.35
C CYS A 488 -12.30 -18.02 5.74
N LYS A 489 -11.92 -18.77 6.77
CA LYS A 489 -12.21 -18.46 8.18
C LYS A 489 -11.34 -17.34 8.74
N ASN A 490 -10.13 -17.15 8.19
CA ASN A 490 -9.17 -16.12 8.60
C ASN A 490 -8.96 -16.05 10.12
N ALA A 491 -8.81 -17.23 10.73
CA ALA A 491 -8.55 -17.41 12.15
C ALA A 491 -7.57 -18.56 12.34
N ALA A 492 -6.82 -18.51 13.44
CA ALA A 492 -5.90 -19.57 13.85
C ALA A 492 -6.63 -20.83 14.38
N GLY A 493 -5.96 -21.97 14.33
CA GLY A 493 -6.35 -23.19 15.07
C GLY A 493 -7.58 -23.93 14.54
N ASN A 494 -7.97 -23.68 13.29
CA ASN A 494 -9.10 -24.37 12.65
C ASN A 494 -8.64 -25.38 11.58
N ASN A 495 -9.59 -25.98 10.87
CA ASN A 495 -9.35 -27.00 9.84
C ASN A 495 -8.94 -26.43 8.45
N GLN A 496 -8.71 -25.12 8.34
CA GLN A 496 -8.14 -24.43 7.18
C GLN A 496 -6.76 -23.85 7.48
N ASP A 497 -6.23 -24.16 8.66
CA ASP A 497 -5.03 -23.56 9.19
C ASP A 497 -3.90 -24.59 9.23
N PHE A 498 -2.74 -24.24 8.68
CA PHE A 498 -1.64 -25.16 8.44
C PHE A 498 -0.34 -24.61 9.01
N THR A 499 0.25 -25.33 9.97
CA THR A 499 1.56 -25.00 10.55
C THR A 499 2.67 -25.72 9.78
N PRO A 500 3.58 -25.01 9.11
CA PRO A 500 4.76 -25.62 8.51
C PRO A 500 5.71 -26.11 9.61
N ARG A 501 6.14 -27.37 9.51
CA ARG A 501 7.04 -28.04 10.45
C ARG A 501 8.25 -28.66 9.76
#